data_AF-A0A259SVW5-F1
#
_entry.id   AF-A0A259SVW5-F1
#
_cell.length_a   1.000
_cell.length_b   1.000
_cell.length_c   1.000
_cell.angle_alpha   90.00
_cell.angle_beta   90.00
_cell.angle_gamma   90.00
#
_symmetry.space_group_name_H-M   'P 1'
#
loop_
_entity.id
_entity.type
_entity.pdbx_description
1 polymer ?
#
loop_
_entity_poly.entity_id
_entity_poly.type
_entity_poly.pdbx_seq_one_letter_code
_entity_poly.pdbx_strand_id
1 'polypeptide(L)'
;MHSESEILQASATWVWIPRDSESEREHLQLVRYPARFGGGVRASVIDSSLDAAGVVDHAIGRTRDWGERKLVFSVGAADSPHVEDELRRRGAVHDDTVTIFARAIPGDPIPVPRGITAETVHTLDQVRDVDAVSVPVWAQQPLDADGLAAQLDEVTADAESRTGFRALARVDGQAVSTG
;
A
#
# COMPACT_ATOMS: atom_id res chain seq x y z
N MET A 1 21.29 -8.65 11.27
CA MET A 1 20.10 -8.44 12.12
C MET A 1 19.88 -6.95 12.19
N HIS A 2 18.69 -6.46 11.88
CA HIS A 2 18.39 -5.03 11.92
C HIS A 2 18.13 -4.57 13.35
N SER A 3 18.55 -3.36 13.68
CA SER A 3 18.19 -2.70 14.93
C SER A 3 16.75 -2.19 14.91
N GLU A 4 16.17 -1.93 16.09
CA GLU A 4 14.84 -1.34 16.21
C GLU A 4 14.74 0.00 15.49
N SER A 5 15.76 0.86 15.60
CA SER A 5 15.82 2.14 14.91
C SER A 5 15.86 1.99 13.39
N GLU A 6 16.58 1.00 12.86
CA GLU A 6 16.59 0.71 11.42
C GLU A 6 15.21 0.26 10.93
N ILE A 7 14.51 -0.56 11.71
CA ILE A 7 13.16 -1.04 11.40
C ILE A 7 12.17 0.14 11.43
N LEU A 8 12.22 0.97 12.48
CA LEU A 8 11.37 2.16 12.59
C LEU A 8 11.61 3.12 11.43
N GLN A 9 12.89 3.37 11.08
CA GLN A 9 13.23 4.21 9.94
C GLN A 9 12.70 3.64 8.62
N ALA A 10 12.90 2.34 8.37
CA ALA A 10 12.40 1.69 7.16
C ALA A 10 10.87 1.77 7.08
N SER A 11 10.18 1.57 8.20
CA SER A 11 8.72 1.67 8.28
C SER A 11 8.21 3.09 8.02
N ALA A 12 8.93 4.12 8.51
CA ALA A 12 8.58 5.51 8.34
C ALA A 12 8.71 5.98 6.88
N THR A 13 9.56 5.33 6.09
CA THR A 13 9.76 5.67 4.66
C THR A 13 9.00 4.74 3.71
N TRP A 14 8.24 3.77 4.23
CA TRP A 14 7.54 2.81 3.39
C TRP A 14 6.35 3.46 2.68
N VAL A 15 6.35 3.37 1.35
CA VAL A 15 5.30 3.90 0.49
C VAL A 15 4.91 2.83 -0.52
N TRP A 16 3.61 2.57 -0.63
CA TRP A 16 3.07 1.80 -1.75
C TRP A 16 2.62 2.73 -2.87
N ILE A 17 3.20 2.54 -4.06
CA ILE A 17 2.86 3.26 -5.29
C ILE A 17 2.26 2.24 -6.25
N PRO A 18 0.92 2.13 -6.35
CA PRO A 18 0.29 1.21 -7.27
C PRO A 18 0.67 1.50 -8.73
N ARG A 19 0.65 0.49 -9.60
CA ARG A 19 0.77 0.69 -11.07
C ARG A 19 -0.23 1.74 -11.54
N ASP A 20 0.18 2.55 -12.52
CA ASP A 20 -0.60 3.64 -13.13
C ASP A 20 -0.86 4.84 -12.21
N SER A 21 -0.18 4.89 -11.06
CA SER A 21 -0.20 6.07 -10.19
C SER A 21 0.69 7.18 -10.74
N GLU A 22 0.27 8.43 -10.52
CA GLU A 22 1.14 9.59 -10.60
C GLU A 22 1.66 9.90 -9.19
N SER A 23 2.95 10.22 -9.03
CA SER A 23 3.52 10.48 -7.71
C SER A 23 4.52 11.62 -7.73
N GLU A 24 4.62 12.33 -6.60
CA GLU A 24 5.48 13.49 -6.41
C GLU A 24 6.10 13.45 -5.01
N ARG A 25 7.37 13.86 -4.92
CA ARG A 25 8.11 13.97 -3.66
C ARG A 25 8.74 15.34 -3.57
N GLU A 26 8.12 16.24 -2.81
CA GLU A 26 8.67 17.57 -2.48
C GLU A 26 8.68 17.78 -0.96
N HIS A 27 7.56 18.18 -0.37
CA HIS A 27 7.41 18.38 1.09
C HIS A 27 6.88 17.13 1.81
N LEU A 28 6.27 16.24 1.05
CA LEU A 28 5.70 14.98 1.46
C LEU A 28 5.65 14.06 0.24
N GLN A 29 5.42 12.77 0.47
CA GLN A 29 5.09 11.86 -0.62
C GLN A 29 3.61 12.03 -0.96
N LEU A 30 3.32 12.39 -2.21
CA LEU A 30 1.98 12.36 -2.76
C LEU A 30 1.88 11.24 -3.81
N VAL A 31 0.79 10.49 -3.78
CA VAL A 31 0.49 9.46 -4.78
C VAL A 31 -0.98 9.58 -5.18
N ARG A 32 -1.24 9.89 -6.46
CA ARG A 32 -2.59 9.81 -7.05
C ARG A 32 -2.88 8.36 -7.39
N TYR A 33 -3.80 7.77 -6.65
CA TYR A 33 -4.18 6.38 -6.84
C TYR A 33 -5.07 6.23 -8.09
N PRO A 34 -4.92 5.15 -8.88
CA PRO A 34 -5.84 4.82 -9.95
C PRO A 34 -7.28 4.67 -9.47
N ALA A 35 -8.25 4.94 -10.35
CA ALA A 35 -9.68 4.87 -10.04
C ALA A 35 -10.13 3.49 -9.51
N ARG A 36 -9.50 2.39 -9.97
CA ARG A 36 -9.80 1.02 -9.51
C ARG A 36 -9.57 0.80 -8.01
N PHE A 37 -8.74 1.63 -7.38
CA PHE A 37 -8.49 1.65 -5.93
C PHE A 37 -9.28 2.75 -5.19
N GLY A 38 -10.36 3.23 -5.80
CA GLY A 38 -11.20 4.32 -5.25
C GLY A 38 -10.60 5.72 -5.44
N GLY A 39 -9.49 5.85 -6.18
CA GLY A 39 -8.90 7.13 -6.56
C GLY A 39 -8.43 8.02 -5.40
N GLY A 40 -8.34 9.31 -5.70
CA GLY A 40 -7.85 10.32 -4.77
C GLY A 40 -6.34 10.27 -4.57
N VAL A 41 -5.88 11.13 -3.66
CA VAL A 41 -4.48 11.29 -3.35
C VAL A 41 -4.19 10.73 -1.96
N ARG A 42 -3.07 10.03 -1.83
CA ARG A 42 -2.48 9.61 -0.55
C ARG A 42 -1.25 10.47 -0.25
N ALA A 43 -1.22 11.03 0.94
CA ALA A 43 -0.14 11.84 1.48
C ALA A 43 0.52 11.08 2.64
N SER A 44 1.84 10.94 2.60
CA SER A 44 2.62 10.25 3.63
C SER A 44 4.05 10.77 3.69
N VAL A 45 4.81 10.37 4.71
CA VAL A 45 6.25 10.62 4.84
C VAL A 45 6.56 12.12 4.73
N ILE A 46 6.14 12.91 5.71
CA ILE A 46 6.27 14.37 5.68
C ILE A 46 7.68 14.74 6.14
N ASP A 47 8.42 15.43 5.28
CA ASP A 47 9.76 15.95 5.56
C ASP A 47 9.90 17.29 4.85
N SER A 48 9.64 18.36 5.60
CA SER A 48 9.55 19.71 5.05
C SER A 48 10.06 20.77 6.02
N SER A 49 10.60 21.84 5.46
CA SER A 49 10.93 23.07 6.18
C SER A 49 9.76 24.06 6.27
N LEU A 50 8.64 23.78 5.58
CA LEU A 50 7.41 24.54 5.74
C LEU A 50 6.78 24.28 7.10
N ASP A 51 5.87 25.17 7.51
CA ASP A 51 5.00 24.90 8.64
C ASP A 51 3.87 23.91 8.25
N ALA A 52 3.14 23.42 9.25
CA ALA A 52 2.08 22.43 9.04
C ALA A 52 1.00 22.94 8.07
N ALA A 53 0.65 24.24 8.15
CA ALA A 53 -0.32 24.86 7.25
C ALA A 53 0.18 24.85 5.81
N GLY A 54 1.44 25.25 5.56
CA GLY A 54 2.05 25.24 4.24
C GLY A 54 2.13 23.85 3.62
N VAL A 55 2.46 22.81 4.38
CA VAL A 55 2.45 21.41 3.91
C VAL A 55 1.05 20.98 3.47
N VAL A 56 0.04 21.26 4.31
CA VAL A 56 -1.35 20.89 4.01
C VAL A 56 -1.88 21.69 2.80
N ASP A 57 -1.55 22.97 2.68
CA ASP A 57 -1.92 23.80 1.53
C ASP A 57 -1.30 23.30 0.23
N HIS A 58 -0.01 22.95 0.24
CA HIS A 58 0.66 22.34 -0.90
C HIS A 58 -0.03 21.04 -1.32
N ALA A 59 -0.30 20.12 -0.39
CA ALA A 59 -0.94 18.85 -0.70
C ALA A 59 -2.36 19.03 -1.28
N ILE A 60 -3.14 19.98 -0.74
CA ILE A 60 -4.47 20.32 -1.27
C ILE A 60 -4.37 20.92 -2.67
N GLY A 61 -3.39 21.82 -2.91
CA GLY A 61 -3.13 22.41 -4.23
C GLY A 61 -2.84 21.34 -5.27
N ARG A 62 -1.85 20.47 -5.02
CA ARG A 62 -1.49 19.37 -5.91
C ARG A 62 -2.64 18.39 -6.15
N THR A 63 -3.42 18.08 -5.11
CA THR A 63 -4.62 17.25 -5.25
C THR A 63 -5.62 17.86 -6.24
N ARG A 64 -5.85 19.17 -6.18
CA ARG A 64 -6.76 19.88 -7.09
C ARG A 64 -6.21 19.96 -8.51
N ASP A 65 -4.91 20.17 -8.67
CA ASP A 65 -4.26 20.20 -9.98
C ASP A 65 -4.38 18.86 -10.70
N TRP A 66 -4.33 17.75 -9.95
CA TRP A 66 -4.60 16.41 -10.46
C TRP A 66 -6.08 16.13 -10.71
N GLY A 67 -6.98 17.08 -10.45
CA GLY A 67 -8.42 16.93 -10.62
C GLY A 67 -9.10 16.07 -9.55
N GLU A 68 -8.40 15.73 -8.47
CA GLU A 68 -8.91 14.87 -7.41
C GLU A 68 -9.67 15.65 -6.35
N ARG A 69 -10.63 14.96 -5.72
CA ARG A 69 -11.49 15.55 -4.67
C ARG A 69 -11.28 14.93 -3.30
N LYS A 70 -10.47 13.88 -3.21
CA LYS A 70 -10.17 13.14 -1.99
C LYS A 70 -8.67 13.18 -1.74
N LEU A 71 -8.30 13.61 -0.54
CA LEU A 71 -6.93 13.60 -0.02
C LEU A 71 -6.95 12.89 1.33
N VAL A 72 -6.10 11.89 1.49
CA VAL A 72 -5.96 11.13 2.73
C VAL A 72 -4.52 11.23 3.19
N PHE A 73 -4.32 11.55 4.47
CA PHE A 73 -3.00 11.57 5.10
C PHE A 73 -2.81 10.32 5.96
N SER A 74 -1.67 9.66 5.78
CA SER A 74 -1.09 8.76 6.77
C SER A 74 -0.01 9.54 7.50
N VAL A 75 -0.26 9.86 8.78
CA VAL A 75 0.68 10.58 9.64
C VAL A 75 1.34 9.65 10.65
N GLY A 76 2.60 9.92 10.98
CA GLY A 76 3.40 9.13 11.91
C GLY A 76 4.37 9.97 12.73
N ALA A 77 4.99 9.34 13.74
CA ALA A 77 5.90 10.03 14.66
C ALA A 77 7.20 10.54 14.00
N ALA A 78 7.56 9.99 12.84
CA ALA A 78 8.75 10.41 12.09
C ALA A 78 8.50 11.64 11.20
N ASP A 79 7.25 12.08 11.05
CA ASP A 79 6.89 13.21 10.21
C ASP A 79 7.35 14.54 10.81
N SER A 80 7.87 15.43 9.96
CA SER A 80 8.23 16.80 10.35
C SER A 80 7.89 17.79 9.22
N PRO A 81 7.04 18.80 9.46
CA PRO A 81 6.30 19.07 10.70
C PRO A 81 5.15 18.07 10.94
N HIS A 82 4.70 17.95 12.19
CA HIS A 82 3.45 17.25 12.50
C HIS A 82 2.25 18.05 12.01
N VAL A 83 1.39 17.44 11.18
CA VAL A 83 0.26 18.11 10.53
C VAL A 83 -1.11 17.74 11.10
N GLU A 84 -1.19 16.81 12.05
CA GLU A 84 -2.48 16.25 12.50
C GLU A 84 -3.45 17.31 13.05
N ASP A 85 -2.97 18.21 13.90
CA ASP A 85 -3.80 19.29 14.45
C ASP A 85 -4.31 20.25 13.37
N GLU A 86 -3.48 20.51 12.35
CA GLU A 86 -3.85 21.34 11.22
C GLU A 86 -4.90 20.67 10.33
N LEU A 87 -4.76 19.37 10.08
CA LEU A 87 -5.75 18.56 9.37
C LEU A 87 -7.10 18.60 10.11
N ARG A 88 -7.10 18.36 11.44
CA ARG A 88 -8.31 18.41 12.27
C ARG A 88 -8.96 19.80 12.25
N ARG A 89 -8.17 20.86 12.37
CA ARG A 89 -8.65 22.26 12.30
C ARG A 89 -9.38 22.55 10.98
N ARG A 90 -8.95 21.92 9.88
CA ARG A 90 -9.56 22.06 8.54
C ARG A 90 -10.71 21.08 8.29
N GLY A 91 -11.11 20.30 9.30
CA GLY A 91 -12.24 19.37 9.22
C GLY A 91 -11.89 18.01 8.62
N ALA A 92 -10.60 17.63 8.57
CA ALA A 92 -10.24 16.25 8.28
C ALA A 92 -10.81 15.32 9.35
N VAL A 93 -11.30 14.16 8.93
CA VAL A 93 -11.82 13.12 9.80
C VAL A 93 -10.72 12.09 10.03
N HIS A 94 -10.50 11.72 11.28
CA HIS A 94 -9.66 10.58 11.62
C HIS A 94 -10.41 9.30 11.24
N ASP A 95 -9.88 8.59 10.24
CA ASP A 95 -10.48 7.37 9.69
C ASP A 95 -10.05 6.12 10.46
N ASP A 96 -8.74 5.93 10.68
CA ASP A 96 -8.20 4.74 11.36
C ASP A 96 -6.82 5.00 12.00
N THR A 97 -6.39 4.12 12.90
CA THR A 97 -5.03 4.07 13.47
C THR A 97 -4.42 2.69 13.22
N VAL A 98 -3.33 2.66 12.47
CA VAL A 98 -2.59 1.43 12.16
C VAL A 98 -1.37 1.26 13.05
N THR A 99 -1.03 0.01 13.38
CA THR A 99 0.22 -0.36 14.06
C THR A 99 1.09 -1.17 13.12
N ILE A 100 2.36 -0.78 12.98
CA ILE A 100 3.34 -1.53 12.20
C ILE A 100 4.02 -2.54 13.13
N PHE A 101 3.83 -3.83 12.83
CA PHE A 101 4.48 -4.91 13.55
C PHE A 101 5.70 -5.40 12.78
N ALA A 102 6.80 -5.64 13.51
CA ALA A 102 8.00 -6.25 12.96
C ALA A 102 8.35 -7.51 13.76
N ARG A 103 8.67 -8.59 13.04
CA ARG A 103 9.09 -9.86 13.62
C ARG A 103 10.18 -10.48 12.75
N ALA A 104 11.18 -11.08 13.39
CA ALA A 104 12.14 -11.92 12.67
C ALA A 104 11.41 -13.12 12.01
N ILE A 105 11.75 -13.39 10.75
CA ILE A 105 11.22 -14.56 10.03
C ILE A 105 11.71 -15.82 10.77
N PRO A 106 10.81 -16.74 11.18
CA PRO A 106 11.23 -17.97 11.84
C PRO A 106 12.07 -18.82 10.89
N GLY A 107 13.10 -19.49 11.43
CA GLY A 107 13.97 -20.38 10.65
C GLY A 107 13.33 -21.72 10.30
N ASP A 108 12.31 -22.15 11.07
CA ASP A 108 11.60 -23.39 10.83
C ASP A 108 10.29 -23.16 10.05
N PRO A 109 9.90 -24.10 9.17
CA PRO A 109 8.60 -24.05 8.51
C PRO A 109 7.47 -24.03 9.53
N ILE A 110 6.51 -23.12 9.35
CA ILE A 110 5.30 -23.08 10.17
C ILE A 110 4.47 -24.33 9.84
N PRO A 111 4.02 -25.13 10.84
CA PRO A 111 3.15 -26.26 10.58
C PRO A 111 1.86 -25.84 9.87
N VAL A 112 1.62 -26.39 8.67
CA VAL A 112 0.41 -26.12 7.88
C VAL A 112 -0.59 -27.27 8.07
N PRO A 113 -1.83 -27.00 8.48
CA PRO A 113 -2.87 -28.02 8.57
C PRO A 113 -3.13 -28.74 7.24
N ARG A 114 -3.58 -29.99 7.31
CA ARG A 114 -4.01 -30.74 6.11
C ARG A 114 -5.15 -30.01 5.41
N GLY A 115 -5.14 -30.07 4.08
CA GLY A 115 -6.13 -29.37 3.24
C GLY A 115 -5.80 -27.89 2.98
N ILE A 116 -4.78 -27.34 3.65
CA ILE A 116 -4.31 -25.97 3.42
C ILE A 116 -3.04 -25.99 2.57
N THR A 117 -3.01 -25.16 1.53
CA THR A 117 -1.80 -24.90 0.75
C THR A 117 -1.52 -23.41 0.69
N ALA A 118 -0.23 -23.08 0.55
CA ALA A 118 0.23 -21.74 0.22
C ALA A 118 1.22 -21.86 -0.94
N GLU A 119 0.98 -21.11 -2.01
CA GLU A 119 1.76 -21.15 -3.22
C GLU A 119 2.17 -19.73 -3.65
N THR A 120 3.37 -19.60 -4.20
CA THR A 120 3.78 -18.36 -4.88
C THR A 120 3.01 -18.23 -6.19
N VAL A 121 2.48 -17.06 -6.48
CA VAL A 121 1.72 -16.76 -7.70
C VAL A 121 2.68 -16.56 -8.87
N HIS A 122 2.46 -17.33 -9.93
CA HIS A 122 3.29 -17.32 -11.15
C HIS A 122 2.50 -17.74 -12.40
N THR A 123 1.17 -17.84 -12.31
CA THR A 123 0.29 -18.20 -13.43
C THR A 123 -0.90 -17.26 -13.50
N LEU A 124 -1.49 -17.13 -14.69
CA LEU A 124 -2.66 -16.28 -14.90
C LEU A 124 -3.88 -16.73 -14.10
N ASP A 125 -4.08 -18.03 -13.93
CA ASP A 125 -5.18 -18.58 -13.12
C ASP A 125 -5.04 -18.23 -11.65
N GLN A 126 -3.81 -18.28 -11.11
CA GLN A 126 -3.56 -17.82 -9.74
C GLN A 126 -3.79 -16.30 -9.60
N VAL A 127 -3.44 -15.49 -10.60
CA VAL A 127 -3.71 -14.05 -10.58
C VAL A 127 -5.22 -13.77 -10.57
N ARG A 128 -6.02 -14.53 -11.32
CA ARG A 128 -7.49 -14.44 -11.26
C ARG A 128 -8.03 -14.77 -9.87
N ASP A 129 -7.49 -15.80 -9.24
CA ASP A 129 -7.87 -16.17 -7.88
C ASP A 129 -7.48 -15.10 -6.85
N VAL A 130 -6.30 -14.47 -6.99
CA VAL A 130 -5.88 -13.32 -6.17
C VAL A 130 -6.83 -12.14 -6.32
N ASP A 131 -7.22 -11.81 -7.56
CA ASP A 131 -8.17 -10.73 -7.84
C ASP A 131 -9.54 -11.02 -7.21
N ALA A 132 -10.05 -12.25 -7.37
CA ALA A 132 -11.32 -12.69 -6.80
C ALA A 132 -11.35 -12.62 -5.26
N VAL A 133 -10.21 -12.87 -4.59
CA VAL A 133 -10.07 -12.70 -3.14
C VAL A 133 -9.97 -11.22 -2.75
N SER A 134 -9.23 -10.42 -3.51
CA SER A 134 -8.90 -9.03 -3.14
C SER A 134 -10.05 -8.04 -3.39
N VAL A 135 -10.77 -8.19 -4.51
CA VAL A 135 -11.88 -7.33 -4.92
C VAL A 135 -12.93 -7.12 -3.82
N PRO A 136 -13.51 -8.17 -3.21
CA PRO A 136 -14.54 -7.99 -2.19
C PRO A 136 -13.98 -7.42 -0.88
N VAL A 137 -12.73 -7.72 -0.53
CA VAL A 137 -12.10 -7.23 0.72
C VAL A 137 -11.87 -5.73 0.66
N TRP A 138 -11.43 -5.23 -0.50
CA TRP A 138 -11.02 -3.84 -0.66
C TRP A 138 -12.03 -2.98 -1.44
N ALA A 139 -13.19 -3.53 -1.78
CA ALA A 139 -14.19 -2.91 -2.65
C ALA A 139 -13.57 -2.34 -3.96
N GLN A 140 -12.61 -3.06 -4.52
CA GLN A 140 -11.91 -2.68 -5.75
C GLN A 140 -12.71 -3.07 -6.99
N GLN A 141 -12.35 -2.51 -8.14
CA GLN A 141 -12.84 -3.00 -9.42
C GLN A 141 -12.02 -4.21 -9.87
N PRO A 142 -12.65 -5.29 -10.38
CA PRO A 142 -11.94 -6.43 -10.95
C PRO A 142 -11.01 -6.02 -12.09
N LEU A 143 -9.93 -6.78 -12.26
CA LEU A 143 -9.03 -6.60 -13.40
C LEU A 143 -9.69 -7.13 -14.69
N ASP A 144 -9.44 -6.43 -15.80
CA ASP A 144 -9.73 -6.94 -17.14
C ASP A 144 -8.58 -7.86 -17.63
N ALA A 145 -8.70 -8.37 -18.86
CA ALA A 145 -7.74 -9.32 -19.40
C ALA A 145 -6.31 -8.74 -19.46
N ASP A 146 -6.18 -7.48 -19.87
CA ASP A 146 -4.89 -6.80 -19.96
C ASP A 146 -4.33 -6.50 -18.56
N GLY A 147 -5.19 -6.10 -17.61
CA GLY A 147 -4.84 -5.89 -16.22
C GLY A 147 -4.35 -7.15 -15.52
N LEU A 148 -4.97 -8.30 -15.80
CA LEU A 148 -4.54 -9.62 -15.30
C LEU A 148 -3.18 -10.03 -15.88
N ALA A 149 -2.97 -9.83 -17.19
CA ALA A 149 -1.69 -10.13 -17.83
C ALA A 149 -0.56 -9.25 -17.26
N ALA A 150 -0.79 -7.94 -17.16
CA ALA A 150 0.16 -7.01 -16.56
C ALA A 150 0.44 -7.36 -15.08
N GLN A 151 -0.58 -7.79 -14.33
CA GLN A 151 -0.39 -8.23 -12.95
C GLN A 151 0.47 -9.50 -12.85
N LEU A 152 0.34 -10.43 -13.79
CA LEU A 152 1.19 -11.62 -13.87
C LEU A 152 2.65 -11.25 -14.15
N ASP A 153 2.88 -10.36 -15.10
CA ASP A 153 4.23 -9.89 -15.46
C ASP A 153 4.91 -9.25 -14.24
N GLU A 154 4.21 -8.39 -13.50
CA GLU A 154 4.71 -7.76 -12.27
C GLU A 154 5.09 -8.78 -11.19
N VAL A 155 4.17 -9.68 -10.81
CA VAL A 155 4.43 -10.61 -9.71
C VAL A 155 5.54 -11.61 -10.05
N THR A 156 5.68 -11.95 -11.33
CA THR A 156 6.76 -12.82 -11.82
C THR A 156 8.09 -12.07 -11.81
N ALA A 157 8.13 -10.83 -12.30
CA ALA A 157 9.34 -10.01 -12.29
C ALA A 157 9.85 -9.72 -10.87
N ASP A 158 8.96 -9.42 -9.93
CA ASP A 158 9.30 -9.22 -8.52
C ASP A 158 9.89 -10.50 -7.89
N ALA A 159 9.29 -11.66 -8.18
CA ALA A 159 9.77 -12.94 -7.68
C ALA A 159 11.13 -13.32 -8.27
N GLU A 160 11.35 -13.08 -9.55
CA GLU A 160 12.61 -13.34 -10.25
C GLU A 160 13.74 -12.41 -9.75
N SER A 161 13.44 -11.13 -9.56
CA SER A 161 14.39 -10.14 -9.06
C SER A 161 14.57 -10.18 -7.53
N ARG A 162 13.76 -10.98 -6.83
CA ARG A 162 13.76 -11.14 -5.36
C ARG A 162 13.50 -9.83 -4.61
N THR A 163 12.76 -8.91 -5.23
CA THR A 163 12.30 -7.67 -4.62
C THR A 163 10.95 -7.85 -3.92
N GLY A 164 10.20 -8.88 -4.29
CA GLY A 164 8.91 -9.23 -3.70
C GLY A 164 8.38 -10.55 -4.24
N PHE A 165 7.21 -10.96 -3.77
CA PHE A 165 6.41 -12.03 -4.38
C PHE A 165 4.97 -11.90 -3.88
N ARG A 166 4.04 -12.55 -4.59
CA ARG A 166 2.64 -12.69 -4.16
C ARG A 166 2.39 -14.14 -3.77
N ALA A 167 1.69 -14.35 -2.66
CA ALA A 167 1.25 -15.65 -2.20
C ALA A 167 -0.28 -15.79 -2.35
N LEU A 168 -0.70 -17.02 -2.65
CA LEU A 168 -2.10 -17.45 -2.67
C LEU A 168 -2.26 -18.64 -1.73
N ALA A 169 -3.25 -18.58 -0.85
CA ALA A 169 -3.58 -19.66 0.05
C ALA A 169 -4.93 -20.28 -0.30
N ARG A 170 -4.99 -21.61 -0.19
CA ARG A 170 -6.19 -22.40 -0.49
C ARG A 170 -6.58 -23.27 0.69
N VAL A 171 -7.88 -23.53 0.79
CA VAL A 171 -8.48 -24.57 1.65
C VAL A 171 -9.24 -25.52 0.74
N ASP A 172 -8.85 -26.79 0.76
CA ASP A 172 -9.44 -27.86 -0.06
C ASP A 172 -9.49 -27.50 -1.56
N GLY A 173 -8.46 -26.80 -2.05
CA GLY A 173 -8.32 -26.36 -3.43
C GLY A 173 -8.98 -25.01 -3.77
N GLN A 174 -9.82 -24.47 -2.89
CA GLN A 174 -10.46 -23.17 -3.09
C GLN A 174 -9.56 -22.03 -2.60
N ALA A 175 -9.36 -20.99 -3.43
CA ALA A 175 -8.67 -19.77 -3.02
C ALA A 175 -9.44 -19.02 -1.92
N VAL A 176 -8.76 -18.71 -0.82
CA VAL A 176 -9.39 -18.05 0.35
C VAL A 176 -8.61 -16.87 0.90
N SER A 177 -7.33 -16.73 0.57
CA SER A 177 -6.48 -15.65 1.09
C SER A 177 -5.32 -15.37 0.15
N THR A 178 -4.82 -14.13 0.17
CA THR A 178 -3.63 -13.71 -0.57
C THR A 178 -2.82 -12.70 0.25
N GLY A 179 -1.53 -12.60 -0.02
CA GLY A 179 -0.56 -11.77 0.69
C GLY A 179 0.62 -11.41 -0.18
#